data_AF-W1YCR3-F1
#
_entry.id   AF-W1YCR3-F1
#
_cell.length_a   1.000
_cell.length_b   1.000
_cell.length_c   1.000
_cell.angle_alpha   90.00
_cell.angle_beta   90.00
_cell.angle_gamma   90.00
#
_symmetry.space_group_name_H-M   'P 1'
#
loop_
_entity.id
_entity.type
_entity.pdbx_description
1 polymer ?
#
loop_
_entity_poly.entity_id
_entity_poly.type
_entity_poly.pdbx_seq_one_letter_code
_entity_poly.pdbx_strand_id
1 'polypeptide(L)'
;LTNTSGAVSLQNGVAGDTLTVNGDYTGGGTLLFDSELNGDDSVSDQLVMNGNTAGNTTVMVNSITGIGEPTSTGIKVVDFAADPT
;
A
#
# COMPACT_ATOMS: atom_id res chain seq x y z
N LEU A 1 -2.38 -5.34 13.47
CA LEU A 1 -2.03 -6.34 12.45
C LEU A 1 -0.54 -6.64 12.53
N THR A 2 -0.14 -7.92 12.57
CA THR A 2 1.28 -8.32 12.61
C THR A 2 1.60 -9.11 11.35
N ASN A 3 2.45 -8.55 10.48
CA ASN A 3 2.94 -9.21 9.28
C ASN A 3 4.48 -9.25 9.34
N THR A 4 5.05 -10.25 10.02
CA THR A 4 6.49 -10.30 10.33
C THR A 4 7.31 -11.26 9.48
N SER A 5 6.67 -12.13 8.69
CA SER A 5 7.34 -13.07 7.78
C SER A 5 6.47 -13.56 6.63
N GLY A 6 5.21 -13.09 6.56
CA GLY A 6 4.22 -13.53 5.58
C GLY A 6 4.06 -12.56 4.42
N ALA A 7 3.12 -12.88 3.53
CA ALA A 7 2.64 -11.97 2.50
C ALA A 7 1.14 -11.71 2.72
N VAL A 8 0.74 -10.44 2.62
CA VAL A 8 -0.67 -10.06 2.48
C VAL A 8 -0.85 -9.58 1.05
N SER A 9 -1.78 -10.22 0.33
CA SER A 9 -2.03 -9.92 -1.08
C SER A 9 -3.34 -9.21 -1.27
N LEU A 10 -3.26 -8.05 -1.90
CA LEU A 10 -4.40 -7.35 -2.49
C LEU A 10 -4.47 -7.63 -4.00
N GLN A 11 -3.45 -8.28 -4.58
CA GLN A 11 -3.40 -8.61 -6.02
C GLN A 11 -4.51 -9.58 -6.45
N ASN A 12 -5.66 -9.04 -6.83
CA ASN A 12 -6.81 -9.76 -7.35
C ASN A 12 -7.08 -9.42 -8.83
N GLY A 13 -6.18 -8.66 -9.47
CA GLY A 13 -6.31 -8.18 -10.84
C GLY A 13 -7.09 -6.89 -10.98
N VAL A 14 -7.43 -6.22 -9.87
CA VAL A 14 -8.13 -4.94 -9.81
C VAL A 14 -7.39 -4.04 -8.83
N ALA A 15 -7.04 -2.83 -9.26
CA ALA A 15 -6.41 -1.85 -8.38
C ALA A 15 -7.47 -1.05 -7.59
N GLY A 16 -7.05 -0.49 -6.46
CA GLY A 16 -7.86 0.40 -5.63
C GLY A 16 -8.38 -0.27 -4.35
N ASP A 17 -7.95 -1.49 -4.06
CA ASP A 17 -8.23 -2.14 -2.79
C ASP A 17 -7.56 -1.38 -1.64
N THR A 18 -8.20 -1.40 -0.47
CA THR A 18 -7.67 -0.76 0.73
C THR A 18 -7.58 -1.76 1.88
N LEU A 19 -6.36 -1.97 2.38
CA LEU A 19 -6.12 -2.65 3.65
C LEU A 19 -6.09 -1.61 4.77
N THR A 20 -7.16 -1.53 5.55
CA THR A 20 -7.22 -0.65 6.73
C THR A 20 -6.84 -1.42 8.00
N VAL A 21 -5.85 -0.91 8.74
CA VAL A 21 -5.44 -1.44 10.04
C VAL A 21 -5.96 -0.52 11.14
N ASN A 22 -7.06 -0.94 11.78
CA ASN A 22 -7.66 -0.24 12.93
C ASN A 22 -6.97 -0.65 14.25
N GLY A 23 -5.70 -0.26 14.39
CA GLY A 23 -4.85 -0.55 15.54
C GLY A 23 -3.37 -0.54 15.12
N ASP A 24 -2.50 -1.05 15.98
CA ASP A 24 -1.06 -1.06 15.71
C ASP A 24 -0.69 -2.01 14.55
N TYR A 25 0.29 -1.60 13.74
CA TYR A 25 0.88 -2.39 12.66
C TYR A 25 2.34 -2.74 12.99
N THR A 26 2.67 -4.03 12.92
CA THR A 26 4.06 -4.50 13.04
C THR A 26 4.47 -5.24 11.77
N GLY A 27 5.43 -4.67 11.05
CA GLY A 27 5.98 -5.18 9.80
C GLY A 27 7.14 -6.18 9.98
N GLY A 28 7.51 -6.80 8.87
CA GLY A 28 8.61 -7.76 8.70
C GLY A 28 8.40 -8.66 7.46
N GLY A 29 7.17 -8.68 6.93
CA GLY A 29 6.78 -9.39 5.71
C GLY A 29 6.52 -8.48 4.50
N THR A 30 5.76 -9.01 3.54
CA THR A 30 5.50 -8.36 2.24
C THR A 30 4.03 -7.99 2.08
N LEU A 31 3.77 -6.87 1.42
CA LEU A 31 2.47 -6.49 0.86
C LEU A 31 2.55 -6.57 -0.66
N LEU A 32 1.56 -7.21 -1.28
CA LEU A 32 1.45 -7.37 -2.72
C LEU A 32 0.27 -6.51 -3.19
N PHE A 33 0.54 -5.47 -3.97
CA PHE A 33 -0.42 -4.48 -4.46
C PHE A 33 -0.56 -4.56 -5.98
N ASP A 34 -1.75 -4.26 -6.50
CA ASP A 34 -2.02 -3.92 -7.88
C ASP A 34 -2.04 -2.38 -8.07
N SER A 35 -1.62 -1.92 -9.25
CA SER A 35 -1.63 -0.51 -9.61
C SER A 35 -1.86 -0.30 -11.12
N GLU A 36 -2.61 0.75 -11.46
CA GLU A 36 -2.78 1.28 -12.81
C GLU A 36 -1.85 2.49 -13.01
N LEU A 37 -0.65 2.28 -13.54
CA LEU A 37 0.41 3.29 -13.55
C LEU A 37 0.17 4.38 -14.61
N ASN A 38 -0.48 5.49 -14.21
CA ASN A 38 -0.93 6.61 -15.04
C ASN A 38 -0.53 8.00 -14.48
N GLY A 39 0.57 8.09 -13.74
CA GLY A 39 1.04 9.35 -13.14
C GLY A 39 0.44 9.59 -11.76
N ASP A 40 0.24 10.85 -11.37
CA ASP A 40 -0.24 11.18 -10.01
C ASP A 40 -1.66 10.64 -9.71
N ASP A 41 -2.50 10.49 -10.73
CA ASP A 41 -3.88 9.97 -10.62
C ASP A 41 -3.97 8.43 -10.74
N SER A 42 -2.84 7.72 -10.60
CA SER A 42 -2.82 6.25 -10.68
C SER A 42 -3.73 5.63 -9.61
N VAL A 43 -4.68 4.80 -10.05
CA VAL A 43 -5.45 3.96 -9.13
C VAL A 43 -4.51 2.87 -8.62
N SER A 44 -4.32 2.81 -7.31
CA SER A 44 -3.41 1.85 -6.69
C SER A 44 -4.03 1.29 -5.42
N ASP A 45 -3.70 0.04 -5.11
CA ASP A 45 -4.00 -0.51 -3.80
C ASP A 45 -3.26 0.26 -2.70
N GLN A 46 -3.87 0.31 -1.53
CA GLN A 46 -3.39 1.11 -0.41
C GLN A 46 -3.40 0.35 0.92
N LEU A 47 -2.38 0.63 1.74
CA LEU A 47 -2.40 0.34 3.18
C LEU A 47 -2.74 1.63 3.94
N VAL A 48 -3.75 1.58 4.80
CA VAL A 48 -4.11 2.69 5.71
C VAL A 48 -3.90 2.23 7.15
N MET A 49 -3.05 2.93 7.92
CA MET A 49 -2.72 2.60 9.30
C MET A 49 -3.24 3.66 10.27
N ASN A 50 -3.99 3.21 11.29
CA ASN A 50 -4.67 4.09 12.24
C ASN A 50 -4.10 4.00 13.67
N GLY A 51 -2.98 3.28 13.85
CA GLY A 51 -2.29 3.11 15.14
C GLY A 51 -0.77 3.20 14.99
N ASN A 52 -0.04 2.75 16.00
CA ASN A 52 1.42 2.79 15.99
C ASN A 52 2.00 1.83 14.96
N THR A 53 3.15 2.18 14.37
CA THR A 53 3.83 1.36 13.38
C THR A 53 5.24 0.99 13.81
N ALA A 54 5.64 -0.27 13.61
CA ALA A 54 7.00 -0.73 13.88
C ALA A 54 7.47 -1.75 12.83
N GLY A 55 8.78 -1.91 12.67
CA GLY A 55 9.39 -2.87 11.74
C GLY A 55 9.45 -2.40 10.29
N ASN A 56 9.98 -3.26 9.41
CA ASN A 56 10.15 -2.98 7.98
C ASN A 56 9.17 -3.82 7.16
N THR A 57 8.51 -3.25 6.16
CA THR A 57 7.62 -3.99 5.26
C THR A 57 8.08 -3.83 3.82
N THR A 58 8.17 -4.92 3.06
CA THR A 58 8.38 -4.85 1.61
C THR A 58 7.04 -4.61 0.93
N VAL A 59 6.96 -3.60 0.06
CA VAL A 59 5.79 -3.40 -0.82
C VAL A 59 6.20 -3.79 -2.22
N MET A 60 5.51 -4.78 -2.80
CA MET A 60 5.68 -5.21 -4.17
C MET A 60 4.46 -4.77 -4.98
N VAL A 61 4.69 -3.92 -5.97
CA VAL A 61 3.65 -3.40 -6.85
C VAL A 61 3.64 -4.20 -8.15
N ASN A 62 2.49 -4.76 -8.48
CA ASN A 62 2.18 -5.37 -9.76
C ASN A 62 1.44 -4.34 -10.62
N SER A 63 2.02 -3.99 -11.77
CA SER A 63 1.36 -3.10 -12.73
C SER A 63 0.37 -3.94 -13.54
N ILE A 64 -0.92 -3.72 -13.36
CA ILE A 64 -1.97 -4.47 -14.08
C ILE A 64 -2.41 -3.76 -15.37
N THR A 65 -2.35 -2.42 -15.38
CA THR A 65 -2.64 -1.55 -16.52
C THR A 65 -1.81 -0.27 -16.44
N GLY A 66 -2.02 0.66 -17.38
CA GLY A 66 -1.36 1.96 -17.43
C GLY A 66 -0.27 2.03 -18.49
N ILE A 67 -0.05 3.24 -19.00
CA ILE A 67 0.97 3.50 -20.03
C ILE A 67 2.30 3.99 -19.43
N GLY A 68 2.31 4.27 -18.12
CA GLY A 68 3.38 4.98 -17.45
C GLY A 68 3.35 6.46 -17.80
N GLU A 69 3.24 7.31 -16.78
CA GLU A 69 3.30 8.76 -16.92
C GLU A 69 4.17 9.35 -15.80
N PRO A 70 4.77 10.54 -16.00
CA PRO A 70 5.50 11.24 -14.95
C PRO A 70 4.59 11.58 -13.77
N THR A 71 5.14 11.47 -12.57
CA THR A 71 4.51 11.95 -11.33
C THR A 71 5.10 13.29 -10.91
N SER A 72 4.28 14.23 -10.47
CA SER A 72 4.72 15.44 -9.79
C SER A 72 4.64 15.31 -8.27
N THR A 73 3.61 14.62 -7.76
CA THR A 73 3.40 14.40 -6.31
C THR A 73 3.67 12.95 -5.89
N GLY A 74 3.60 12.02 -6.84
CA GLY A 74 3.75 10.59 -6.60
C GLY A 74 2.40 9.88 -6.46
N ILE A 75 2.46 8.55 -6.45
CA ILE A 75 1.31 7.66 -6.30
C ILE A 75 1.22 7.23 -4.83
N LYS A 76 0.07 7.49 -4.19
CA LYS A 76 -0.13 7.13 -2.79
C LYS A 76 -0.45 5.63 -2.66
N VAL A 77 0.38 4.91 -1.90
CA VAL A 77 0.22 3.47 -1.63
C VAL A 77 0.20 3.13 -0.14
N VAL A 78 0.65 4.06 0.71
CA VAL A 78 0.59 3.92 2.16
C VAL A 78 0.11 5.22 2.77
N ASP A 79 -0.80 5.12 3.73
CA ASP A 79 -1.35 6.23 4.49
C ASP A 79 -1.32 5.97 5.99
N PHE A 80 -1.21 7.05 6.75
CA PHE A 80 -1.29 7.05 8.20
C PHE A 80 -2.44 7.98 8.58
N ALA A 81 -3.59 7.43 9.00
CA ALA A 81 -4.75 8.25 9.34
C ALA A 81 -4.63 8.90 10.74
N ALA A 82 -3.65 8.47 11.53
CA ALA A 82 -3.29 9.10 12.79
C ALA A 82 -1.89 9.70 12.67
N ASP A 83 -1.81 11.04 12.62
CA ASP A 83 -0.62 11.75 13.07
C ASP A 83 -0.67 11.77 14.61
N PRO A 84 0.20 11.05 15.34
CA PRO A 84 0.27 11.21 16.77
C PRO A 84 0.88 12.59 17.06
N THR A 85 0.01 13.59 17.24
CA THR A 85 0.37 14.89 17.82
C THR A 85 0.94 14.72 19.23
#